data_AF-A0A1G1JPZ0-F1
#
_entry.id   AF-A0A1G1JPZ0-F1
#
_cell.length_a   1.000
_cell.length_b   1.000
_cell.length_c   1.000
_cell.angle_alpha   90.00
_cell.angle_beta   90.00
_cell.angle_gamma   90.00
#
_symmetry.space_group_name_H-M   'P 1'
#
loop_
_entity.id
_entity.type
_entity.pdbx_description
1 polymer ?
#
loop_
_entity_poly.entity_id
_entity_poly.type
_entity_poly.pdbx_seq_one_letter_code
_entity_poly.pdbx_strand_id
1 'polypeptide(L)'
;MIKHLGKIEAARQIVENLDMPLSLERELRQEASIKMTHYSTKIEGNRLALKQTKEMLAGKDVIACEIDKYYCKIINATEETFALFRHCLSQLRIVL
;
A
#
# COMPACT_ATOMS: atom_id res chain seq x y z
N MET A 1 -20.37 -15.70 5.49
CA MET A 1 -20.05 -14.68 4.47
C MET A 1 -20.70 -13.32 4.78
N ILE A 2 -22.04 -13.19 4.84
CA ILE A 2 -22.74 -11.90 5.04
C ILE A 2 -22.34 -11.17 6.35
N LYS A 3 -22.12 -11.90 7.44
CA LYS A 3 -21.68 -11.32 8.73
C LYS A 3 -20.33 -10.59 8.65
N HIS A 4 -19.44 -10.98 7.74
CA HIS A 4 -18.15 -10.32 7.58
C HIS A 4 -18.28 -9.04 6.75
N LEU A 5 -19.15 -9.04 5.73
CA LEU A 5 -19.42 -7.85 4.92
C LEU A 5 -19.93 -6.71 5.78
N GLY A 6 -20.91 -6.96 6.65
CA GLY A 6 -21.43 -5.94 7.58
C GLY A 6 -20.36 -5.40 8.54
N LYS A 7 -19.43 -6.25 9.01
CA LYS A 7 -18.31 -5.82 9.85
C LYS A 7 -17.29 -4.96 9.10
N ILE A 8 -16.99 -5.32 7.85
CA ILE A 8 -16.08 -4.55 6.98
C ILE A 8 -16.67 -3.17 6.70
N GLU A 9 -17.97 -3.12 6.38
CA GLU A 9 -18.65 -1.86 6.07
C GLU A 9 -18.75 -0.93 7.28
N ALA A 10 -19.05 -1.47 8.46
CA ALA A 10 -19.03 -0.70 9.70
C ALA A 10 -17.63 -0.16 10.02
N ALA A 11 -16.58 -0.97 9.85
CA ALA A 11 -15.20 -0.52 10.06
C ALA A 11 -14.79 0.56 9.04
N ARG A 12 -15.19 0.42 7.77
CA ARG A 12 -14.94 1.42 6.72
C ARG A 12 -15.55 2.77 7.09
N GLN A 13 -16.82 2.79 7.51
CA GLN A 13 -17.49 4.01 7.93
C GLN A 13 -16.80 4.69 9.13
N ILE A 14 -16.28 3.92 10.09
CA ILE A 14 -15.53 4.49 11.22
C ILE A 14 -14.26 5.18 10.74
N VAL A 15 -13.50 4.53 9.84
CA VAL A 15 -12.25 5.09 9.31
C VAL A 15 -12.49 6.33 8.46
N GLU A 16 -13.54 6.34 7.63
CA GLU A 16 -13.86 7.47 6.74
C GLU A 16 -14.33 8.73 7.47
N ASN A 17 -14.97 8.57 8.63
CA ASN A 17 -15.45 9.69 9.44
C ASN A 17 -14.47 10.08 10.55
N LEU A 18 -13.32 9.40 10.66
CA LEU A 18 -12.31 9.71 11.65
C LEU A 18 -11.56 10.98 11.25
N ASP A 19 -11.63 12.01 12.10
CA ASP A 19 -10.79 13.18 11.95
C ASP A 19 -9.37 12.85 12.44
N MET A 20 -8.40 12.92 11.52
CA MET A 20 -7.00 12.57 11.80
C MET A 20 -6.05 13.66 11.29
N PRO A 21 -4.95 13.94 12.01
CA PRO A 21 -3.91 14.82 11.51
C PRO A 21 -3.34 14.32 10.18
N LEU A 22 -3.16 15.22 9.21
CA LEU A 22 -2.64 14.90 7.88
C LEU A 22 -1.26 14.21 7.92
N SER A 23 -0.43 14.52 8.91
CA SER A 23 0.86 13.85 9.11
C SER A 23 0.68 12.37 9.42
N LEU A 24 -0.22 12.04 10.34
CA LEU A 24 -0.51 10.66 10.73
C LEU A 24 -1.13 9.88 9.57
N GLU A 25 -2.04 10.50 8.81
CA GLU A 25 -2.62 9.86 7.64
C GLU A 25 -1.55 9.49 6.60
N ARG A 26 -0.60 10.40 6.34
CA ARG A 26 0.52 10.14 5.42
C ARG A 26 1.40 9.00 5.90
N GLU A 27 1.73 8.96 7.19
CA GLU A 27 2.53 7.89 7.79
C GLU A 27 1.83 6.53 7.67
N LEU A 28 0.53 6.46 7.98
CA LEU A 28 -0.27 5.24 7.87
C LEU A 28 -0.37 4.75 6.42
N ARG A 29 -0.60 5.66 5.46
CA ARG A 29 -0.63 5.31 4.03
C ARG A 29 0.72 4.78 3.55
N GLN A 30 1.82 5.41 3.97
CA GLN A 30 3.16 4.95 3.64
C GLN A 30 3.44 3.56 4.22
N GLU A 31 3.08 3.32 5.48
CA GLU A 31 3.27 2.02 6.12
C GLU A 31 2.42 0.93 5.45
N ALA A 32 1.16 1.25 5.10
CA ALA A 32 0.26 0.33 4.40
C ALA A 32 0.82 -0.05 3.01
N SER A 33 1.33 0.93 2.25
CA SER A 33 1.95 0.70 0.95
C SER A 33 3.18 -0.22 1.04
N ILE A 34 4.06 0.01 2.01
CA ILE A 34 5.24 -0.84 2.25
C ILE A 34 4.83 -2.26 2.62
N LYS A 35 3.88 -2.42 3.54
CA LYS A 35 3.38 -3.74 3.98
C LYS A 35 2.75 -4.49 2.81
N MET A 36 1.90 -3.84 2.03
CA MET A 36 1.25 -4.46 0.89
C MET A 36 2.28 -4.86 -0.16
N THR A 37 3.24 -4.01 -0.52
CA THR A 37 4.32 -4.38 -1.45
C THR A 37 5.11 -5.59 -0.95
N HIS A 38 5.51 -5.59 0.33
CA HIS A 38 6.22 -6.70 0.94
C HIS A 38 5.40 -7.99 0.88
N TYR A 39 4.15 -7.98 1.36
CA TYR A 39 3.36 -9.20 1.42
C TYR A 39 2.92 -9.71 0.04
N SER A 40 2.57 -8.81 -0.89
CA SER A 40 2.24 -9.17 -2.28
C SER A 40 3.39 -9.85 -2.99
N THR A 41 4.63 -9.46 -2.71
CA THR A 41 5.81 -10.15 -3.28
C THR A 41 6.23 -11.37 -2.45
N LYS A 42 6.00 -11.36 -1.13
CA LYS A 42 6.35 -12.46 -0.23
C LYS A 42 5.56 -13.73 -0.51
N ILE A 43 4.27 -13.60 -0.84
CA ILE A 43 3.43 -14.74 -1.21
C ILE A 43 3.90 -15.42 -2.50
N GLU A 44 4.55 -14.67 -3.39
CA GLU A 44 5.17 -15.17 -4.62
C GLU A 44 6.60 -15.72 -4.41
N GLY A 45 7.07 -15.79 -3.15
CA GLY A 45 8.36 -16.36 -2.80
C GLY A 45 9.52 -15.35 -2.69
N ASN A 46 9.26 -14.05 -2.72
CA ASN A 46 10.30 -13.04 -2.51
C ASN A 46 10.94 -13.18 -1.11
N ARG A 47 12.27 -13.08 -1.05
CA ARG A 47 13.03 -13.38 0.17
C ARG A 47 13.27 -12.17 1.06
N LEU A 48 13.04 -10.96 0.56
CA LEU A 48 13.19 -9.73 1.34
C LEU A 48 12.31 -9.79 2.60
N ALA A 49 12.89 -9.43 3.74
CA ALA A 49 12.15 -9.19 4.97
C ALA A 49 11.47 -7.82 4.94
N LEU A 50 10.40 -7.61 5.73
CA LEU A 50 9.69 -6.33 5.78
C LEU A 50 10.62 -5.14 6.06
N LYS A 51 11.59 -5.32 6.98
CA LYS A 51 12.60 -4.30 7.29
C LYS A 51 13.46 -3.96 6.07
N GLN A 52 13.93 -4.97 5.35
CA GLN A 52 14.72 -4.83 4.13
C GLN A 52 13.92 -4.13 3.02
N THR A 53 12.65 -4.49 2.85
CA THR A 53 11.75 -3.80 1.90
C THR A 53 11.60 -2.32 2.28
N LYS A 54 11.37 -2.01 3.56
CA LYS A 54 11.28 -0.62 4.05
C LYS A 54 12.57 0.18 3.81
N GLU A 55 13.73 -0.41 4.10
CA GLU A 55 15.03 0.22 3.88
C GLU A 55 15.31 0.45 2.40
N MET A 56 15.02 -0.54 1.55
CA MET A 56 15.19 -0.45 0.10
C MET A 56 14.29 0.63 -0.52
N LEU A 57 13.02 0.69 -0.14
CA LEU A 57 12.08 1.71 -0.63
C LEU A 57 12.44 3.12 -0.12
N ALA A 58 13.15 3.22 1.00
CA ALA A 58 13.74 4.47 1.50
C ALA A 58 15.07 4.84 0.81
N GLY A 59 15.48 4.09 -0.23
CA GLY A 59 16.70 4.36 -1.01
C GLY A 59 17.99 3.83 -0.38
N LYS A 60 17.92 3.05 0.69
CA LYS A 60 19.11 2.41 1.28
C LYS A 60 19.50 1.17 0.47
N ASP A 61 20.80 0.91 0.40
CA ASP A 61 21.27 -0.36 -0.16
C ASP A 61 21.03 -1.51 0.83
N VAL A 62 20.56 -2.62 0.29
CA VAL A 62 20.14 -3.80 1.04
C VAL A 62 20.77 -5.02 0.40
N ILE A 63 21.36 -5.88 1.21
CA ILE A 63 21.95 -7.13 0.74
C ILE A 63 20.81 -8.12 0.47
N ALA A 64 20.49 -8.32 -0.81
CA ALA A 64 19.47 -9.24 -1.30
C ALA A 64 19.71 -9.55 -2.77
N CYS A 65 19.03 -10.58 -3.29
CA CYS A 65 19.04 -10.88 -4.72
C CYS A 65 18.48 -9.69 -5.52
N GLU A 66 19.13 -9.31 -6.62
CA GLU A 66 18.69 -8.19 -7.46
C GLU A 66 17.28 -8.39 -8.02
N ILE A 67 16.90 -9.63 -8.32
CA ILE A 67 15.55 -9.97 -8.79
C ILE A 67 14.50 -9.67 -7.71
N ASP A 68 14.77 -10.02 -6.45
CA ASP A 68 13.86 -9.73 -5.33
C ASP A 68 13.68 -8.21 -5.15
N LYS A 69 14.77 -7.45 -5.27
CA LYS A 69 14.73 -5.97 -5.21
C LYS A 69 13.90 -5.40 -6.36
N TYR A 70 14.10 -5.92 -7.57
CA TYR A 70 13.43 -5.48 -8.78
C TYR A 70 11.91 -5.67 -8.71
N TYR A 71 11.44 -6.85 -8.31
CA TYR A 71 10.00 -7.10 -8.15
C TYR A 71 9.36 -6.20 -7.10
N CYS A 72 9.99 -6.00 -5.94
CA CYS A 72 9.46 -5.09 -4.93
C CYS A 72 9.37 -3.64 -5.44
N LYS A 73 10.35 -3.17 -6.22
CA LYS A 73 10.32 -1.82 -6.81
C LYS A 73 9.20 -1.66 -7.82
N ILE A 74 8.98 -2.66 -8.68
CA ILE A 74 7.87 -2.62 -9.66
C ILE A 74 6.53 -2.56 -8.94
N ILE A 75 6.28 -3.47 -7.99
CA ILE A 75 4.99 -3.51 -7.29
C ILE A 75 4.72 -2.18 -6.55
N ASN A 76 5.74 -1.62 -5.88
CA ASN A 76 5.59 -0.33 -5.23
C ASN A 76 5.30 0.80 -6.23
N ALA A 77 6.03 0.85 -7.35
CA ALA A 77 5.83 1.88 -8.39
C ALA A 77 4.44 1.76 -9.04
N THR A 78 3.94 0.54 -9.25
CA THR A 78 2.57 0.33 -9.78
C THR A 78 1.52 0.88 -8.83
N GLU A 79 1.72 0.77 -7.52
CA GLU A 79 0.78 1.32 -6.53
C GLU A 79 0.79 2.84 -6.51
N GLU A 80 1.95 3.47 -6.64
CA GLU A 80 2.04 4.93 -6.78
C GLU A 80 1.30 5.41 -8.04
N THR A 81 1.44 4.70 -9.16
CA THR A 81 0.71 5.03 -10.40
C THR A 81 -0.79 4.78 -10.29
N PHE A 82 -1.22 3.68 -9.67
CA PHE A 82 -2.64 3.42 -9.43
C PHE A 82 -3.26 4.40 -8.43
N ALA A 83 -2.52 4.85 -7.42
CA ALA A 83 -2.98 5.88 -6.50
C ALA A 83 -3.22 7.21 -7.23
N LEU A 84 -2.31 7.60 -8.13
CA LEU A 84 -2.49 8.78 -8.98
C LEU A 84 -3.69 8.63 -9.92
N PHE A 85 -3.85 7.46 -10.54
CA PHE A 85 -4.99 7.16 -11.41
C PHE A 85 -6.32 7.22 -10.63
N ARG A 86 -6.40 6.60 -9.45
CA ARG A 86 -7.59 6.67 -8.56
C ARG A 86 -7.90 8.11 -8.16
N HIS A 87 -6.88 8.92 -7.85
CA HIS A 87 -7.07 10.32 -7.54
C HIS A 87 -7.64 11.10 -8.74
N CYS A 88 -7.07 10.90 -9.94
CA CYS A 88 -7.54 11.54 -11.16
C CYS A 88 -8.99 11.13 -11.49
N LEU A 89 -9.33 9.84 -11.36
CA LEU A 89 -10.69 9.35 -11.55
C LEU A 89 -11.67 9.90 -10.51
N SER A 90 -11.25 10.12 -9.25
CA SER A 90 -12.12 10.73 -8.23
C SER A 90 -12.44 12.21 -8.53
N GLN A 91 -11.56 12.89 -9.27
CA GLN A 91 -11.73 14.28 -9.73
C GLN A 91 -12.64 14.33 -10.96
N LEU A 92 -12.63 13.30 -11.80
CA LEU A 92 -13.63 13.06 -12.83
C LEU A 92 -14.93 12.59 -12.16
N ARG A 93 -15.73 13.55 -11.70
CA ARG A 93 -17.10 13.33 -11.23
C ARG A 93 -17.98 12.87 -12.42
N ILE A 94 -17.83 11.62 -12.86
CA ILE A 94 -18.83 10.96 -13.71
C ILE A 94 -19.98 10.60 -12.78
N VAL A 95 -20.95 11.53 -12.72
CA VAL A 95 -22.30 11.23 -12.29
C VAL A 95 -22.86 10.27 -13.35
N LEU A 96 -23.02 9.00 -12.97
CA LEU A 96 -23.92 8.06 -13.61
C LEU A 96 -25.09 7.83 -12.66
#